data_AF-A0A957HER1-F1
#
_entry.id   AF-A0A957HER1-F1
#
_cell.length_a   1.000
_cell.length_b   1.000
_cell.length_c   1.000
_cell.angle_alpha   90.00
_cell.angle_beta   90.00
_cell.angle_gamma   90.00
#
_symmetry.space_group_name_H-M   'P 1'
#
loop_
_entity.id
_entity.type
_entity.pdbx_description
1 polymer ?
#
loop_
_entity_poly.entity_id
_entity_poly.type
_entity_poly.pdbx_seq_one_letter_code
_entity_poly.pdbx_strand_id
1 'polypeptide(L)'
;MLDMELIREKPEWVREQLLKLNDESAAERIGKIVELDEKRRAKLKEVEEIQSHRNTLNKLMGRLRGNKKMDEPTKASLAISAAAAIMQGDLEKAAVIMGGDADVEALDATSAGAKEEFDGLIAAMRGIGDQVETGFGEIKEIEAELQEEMYWLPNLPHESVPVAMSEEANVAWEPEGTMREFDFEPKAHWDIGTELGIIDFERGVKLAGSRFYILAGWGARLQRALINLYLDMAQEKGFTQLYVPHMVHADALYGSGQFPKFQDTVYYDEREDYYFLPTAEVAIANMHADEIFDEEQLPLYYVAHTPCYRREKTSAGRDTRGIKRGHQ
;
A
#
# COMPACT_ATOMS: atom_id res chain seq x y z
N MET A 1 -0.69 6.92 2.98
CA MET A 1 0.18 7.40 1.88
C MET A 1 -0.14 8.86 1.59
N LEU A 2 0.79 9.60 1.00
CA LEU A 2 0.49 10.95 0.51
C LEU A 2 -0.44 10.90 -0.70
N ASP A 3 -1.22 11.96 -0.89
CA ASP A 3 -2.09 12.11 -2.05
C ASP A 3 -1.27 12.31 -3.33
N MET A 4 -1.56 11.50 -4.35
CA MET A 4 -0.91 11.58 -5.65
C MET A 4 -1.22 12.89 -6.37
N GLU A 5 -2.40 13.48 -6.15
CA GLU A 5 -2.76 14.78 -6.74
C GLU A 5 -1.85 15.88 -6.21
N LEU A 6 -1.60 15.91 -4.89
CA LEU A 6 -0.68 16.85 -4.28
C LEU A 6 0.75 16.73 -4.83
N ILE A 7 1.25 15.49 -4.98
CA ILE A 7 2.59 15.23 -5.54
C ILE A 7 2.67 15.73 -6.99
N ARG A 8 1.61 15.51 -7.78
CA ARG A 8 1.55 15.94 -9.18
C ARG A 8 1.50 17.46 -9.33
N GLU A 9 0.69 18.14 -8.53
CA GLU A 9 0.53 19.59 -8.63
C GLU A 9 1.71 20.37 -8.07
N LYS A 10 2.33 19.88 -7.00
CA LYS A 10 3.35 20.62 -6.24
C LYS A 10 4.56 19.76 -5.86
N PRO A 11 5.24 19.10 -6.82
CA PRO A 11 6.31 18.15 -6.53
C PRO A 11 7.48 18.80 -5.76
N GLU A 12 7.90 20.01 -6.16
CA GLU A 12 9.01 20.70 -5.48
C GLU A 12 8.66 21.10 -4.05
N TRP A 13 7.42 21.52 -3.80
CA TRP A 13 6.98 21.85 -2.44
C TRP A 13 6.95 20.61 -1.55
N VAL A 14 6.46 19.48 -2.07
CA VAL A 14 6.48 18.18 -1.35
C VAL A 14 7.92 17.78 -1.04
N ARG A 15 8.82 17.90 -2.03
CA ARG A 15 10.26 17.65 -1.88
C ARG A 15 10.86 18.51 -0.77
N GLU A 16 10.59 19.80 -0.74
CA GLU A 16 11.04 20.71 0.33
C GLU A 16 10.51 20.30 1.71
N GLN A 17 9.26 19.85 1.82
CA GLN A 17 8.71 19.36 3.09
C GLN A 17 9.39 18.08 3.56
N LEU A 18 9.70 17.16 2.65
CA LEU A 18 10.41 15.91 2.98
C LEU A 18 11.84 16.17 3.44
N LEU A 19 12.52 17.15 2.85
CA LEU A 19 13.87 17.54 3.28
C LEU A 19 13.91 18.08 4.72
N LYS A 20 12.80 18.64 5.23
CA LYS A 20 12.70 19.03 6.66
C LYS A 20 12.77 17.85 7.62
N LEU A 21 12.49 16.64 7.16
CA LEU A 21 12.63 15.40 7.93
C LEU A 21 14.06 14.82 7.87
N ASN A 22 14.97 15.47 7.14
CA ASN A 22 16.31 14.96 6.81
C ASN A 22 16.28 13.61 6.08
N ASP A 23 15.22 13.35 5.32
CA ASP A 23 15.08 12.15 4.50
C ASP A 23 15.32 12.50 3.02
N GLU A 24 16.60 12.57 2.65
CA GLU A 24 17.01 12.81 1.27
C GLU A 24 16.48 11.73 0.32
N SER A 25 16.42 10.48 0.80
CA SER A 25 15.94 9.36 0.01
C SER A 25 14.46 9.51 -0.36
N ALA A 26 13.61 9.95 0.57
CA ALA A 26 12.21 10.24 0.29
C ALA A 26 12.05 11.41 -0.69
N ALA A 27 12.88 12.45 -0.57
CA ALA A 27 12.86 13.59 -1.47
C ALA A 27 13.27 13.21 -2.91
N GLU A 28 14.22 12.29 -3.08
CA GLU A 28 14.62 11.76 -4.40
C GLU A 28 13.53 10.92 -5.06
N ARG A 29 12.74 10.17 -4.28
CA ARG A 29 11.63 9.33 -4.79
C ARG A 29 10.54 10.13 -5.48
N ILE A 30 10.33 11.39 -5.12
CA ILE A 30 9.31 12.25 -5.75
C ILE A 30 9.47 12.30 -7.27
N GLY A 31 10.70 12.43 -7.77
CA GLY A 31 10.94 12.45 -9.22
C GLY A 31 10.52 11.15 -9.89
N LYS A 32 10.86 10.00 -9.28
CA LYS A 32 10.49 8.67 -9.78
C LYS A 32 8.97 8.46 -9.74
N ILE A 33 8.30 8.89 -8.69
CA ILE A 33 6.84 8.78 -8.53
C ILE A 33 6.12 9.59 -9.62
N VAL A 34 6.57 10.82 -9.90
CA VAL A 34 6.01 11.64 -10.98
C VAL A 34 6.21 10.97 -12.33
N GLU A 35 7.41 10.45 -12.61
CA GLU A 35 7.71 9.73 -13.85
C GLU A 35 6.82 8.49 -14.03
N LEU A 36 6.63 7.70 -12.97
CA LEU A 36 5.78 6.51 -12.99
C LEU A 36 4.30 6.85 -13.18
N ASP A 37 3.78 7.90 -12.54
CA ASP A 37 2.40 8.38 -12.76
C ASP A 37 2.18 8.87 -14.20
N GLU A 38 3.17 9.58 -14.78
CA GLU A 38 3.12 9.99 -16.19
C GLU A 38 3.09 8.79 -17.13
N LYS A 39 3.97 7.81 -16.93
CA LYS A 39 3.99 6.55 -17.70
C LYS A 39 2.66 5.81 -17.57
N ARG A 40 2.13 5.68 -16.35
CA ARG A 40 0.85 5.03 -16.07
C ARG A 40 -0.28 5.69 -16.86
N ARG A 41 -0.40 7.02 -16.77
CA ARG A 41 -1.48 7.77 -17.46
C ARG A 41 -1.34 7.71 -18.98
N ALA A 42 -0.12 7.81 -19.50
CA ALA A 42 0.14 7.69 -20.94
C ALA A 42 -0.25 6.30 -21.46
N LYS A 43 0.16 5.24 -20.76
CA LYS A 43 -0.16 3.86 -21.11
C LYS A 43 -1.65 3.57 -20.98
N LEU A 44 -2.30 4.06 -19.92
CA LEU A 44 -3.74 3.92 -19.74
C LEU A 44 -4.51 4.53 -20.92
N LYS A 45 -4.14 5.75 -21.33
CA LYS A 45 -4.73 6.40 -22.49
C LYS A 45 -4.53 5.58 -23.78
N GLU A 46 -3.32 5.10 -24.03
CA GLU A 46 -3.01 4.23 -25.18
C GLU A 46 -3.91 2.97 -25.20
N VAL A 47 -4.01 2.29 -24.06
CA VAL A 47 -4.80 1.05 -23.93
C VAL A 47 -6.29 1.32 -24.10
N GLU A 48 -6.82 2.41 -23.51
CA GLU A 48 -8.21 2.83 -23.68
C GLU A 48 -8.54 3.18 -25.13
N GLU A 49 -7.63 3.86 -25.84
CA GLU A 49 -7.76 4.17 -27.26
C GLU A 49 -7.82 2.88 -28.09
N ILE A 50 -6.88 1.93 -27.88
CA ILE A 50 -6.89 0.64 -28.58
C ILE A 50 -8.16 -0.15 -28.27
N GLN A 51 -8.60 -0.18 -27.00
CA GLN A 51 -9.81 -0.87 -26.58
C GLN A 51 -11.07 -0.26 -27.23
N SER A 52 -11.13 1.06 -27.34
CA SER A 52 -12.21 1.79 -28.03
C SER A 52 -12.26 1.43 -29.53
N HIS A 53 -11.10 1.44 -30.20
CA HIS A 53 -10.99 1.01 -31.60
C HIS A 53 -11.42 -0.45 -31.78
N ARG A 54 -10.94 -1.36 -30.92
CA ARG A 54 -11.33 -2.78 -30.91
C ARG A 54 -12.85 -2.95 -30.81
N ASN A 55 -13.49 -2.20 -29.91
CA ASN A 55 -14.94 -2.25 -29.73
C ASN A 55 -15.70 -1.72 -30.96
N THR A 56 -15.16 -0.71 -31.64
CA THR A 56 -15.69 -0.18 -32.90
C THR A 56 -15.55 -1.21 -34.04
N LEU A 57 -14.37 -1.79 -34.22
CA LEU A 57 -14.10 -2.81 -35.24
C LEU A 57 -14.98 -4.06 -35.05
N ASN A 58 -15.22 -4.50 -33.80
CA ASN A 58 -16.17 -5.57 -33.50
C ASN A 58 -17.60 -5.28 -33.98
N LYS A 59 -18.08 -4.06 -33.75
CA LYS A 59 -19.41 -3.63 -34.23
C LYS A 59 -19.46 -3.62 -35.75
N LEU A 60 -18.41 -3.10 -36.41
CA LEU A 60 -18.32 -3.04 -37.87
C LEU A 60 -18.22 -4.43 -38.50
N MET A 61 -17.46 -5.36 -37.90
CA MET A 61 -17.37 -6.75 -38.36
C MET A 61 -18.73 -7.43 -38.38
N GLY A 62 -19.50 -7.26 -37.29
CA GLY A 62 -20.87 -7.80 -37.21
C GLY A 62 -21.79 -7.24 -38.28
N ARG A 63 -21.68 -5.93 -38.57
CA ARG A 63 -22.43 -5.28 -39.66
C ARG A 63 -22.01 -5.77 -41.04
N LEU A 64 -20.70 -5.89 -41.29
CA LEU A 64 -20.14 -6.34 -42.57
C LEU A 64 -20.59 -7.78 -42.89
N ARG A 65 -20.48 -8.70 -41.92
CA ARG A 65 -20.97 -10.10 -42.08
C ARG A 65 -22.49 -10.17 -42.27
N GLY A 66 -23.24 -9.30 -41.59
CA GLY A 66 -24.70 -9.27 -41.66
C GLY A 66 -25.29 -8.53 -42.87
N ASN A 67 -24.48 -7.85 -43.68
CA ASN A 67 -24.97 -7.01 -44.77
C ASN A 67 -25.45 -7.85 -45.96
N LYS A 68 -26.78 -7.94 -46.16
CA LYS A 68 -27.39 -8.72 -47.26
C LYS A 68 -27.37 -8.02 -48.62
N LYS A 69 -27.01 -6.73 -48.68
CA LYS A 69 -27.01 -5.94 -49.92
C LYS A 69 -25.68 -5.97 -50.67
N MET A 70 -24.62 -6.39 -50.00
CA MET A 70 -23.26 -6.47 -50.53
C MET A 70 -22.97 -7.93 -50.92
N ASP A 71 -22.35 -8.13 -52.08
CA ASP A 71 -21.96 -9.44 -52.56
C ASP A 71 -20.74 -9.98 -51.80
N GLU A 72 -20.64 -11.30 -51.75
CA GLU A 72 -19.64 -12.01 -50.95
C GLU A 72 -18.18 -11.75 -51.37
N PRO A 73 -17.84 -11.59 -52.67
CA PRO A 73 -16.50 -11.19 -53.10
C PRO A 73 -16.08 -9.80 -52.58
N THR A 74 -16.99 -8.82 -52.59
CA THR A 74 -16.72 -7.47 -52.07
C THR A 74 -16.51 -7.49 -50.55
N LYS A 75 -17.31 -8.26 -49.81
CA LYS A 75 -17.10 -8.45 -48.35
C LYS A 75 -15.76 -9.07 -48.04
N ALA A 76 -15.35 -10.08 -48.82
CA ALA A 76 -14.06 -10.74 -48.66
C ALA A 76 -12.89 -9.77 -48.92
N SER A 77 -12.98 -8.96 -49.98
CA SER A 77 -11.98 -7.93 -50.29
C SER A 77 -11.84 -6.91 -49.15
N LEU A 78 -12.97 -6.39 -48.63
CA LEU A 78 -12.98 -5.49 -47.47
C LEU A 78 -12.38 -6.14 -46.22
N ALA A 79 -12.67 -7.43 -45.97
CA ALA A 79 -12.11 -8.15 -44.83
C ALA A 79 -10.58 -8.31 -44.92
N ILE A 80 -10.03 -8.60 -46.10
CA ILE A 80 -8.58 -8.67 -46.32
C ILE A 80 -7.94 -7.30 -46.11
N SER A 81 -8.47 -6.24 -46.75
CA SER A 81 -7.91 -4.89 -46.62
C SER A 81 -7.97 -4.37 -45.19
N ALA A 82 -9.06 -4.66 -44.47
CA ALA A 82 -9.18 -4.32 -43.06
C ALA A 82 -8.19 -5.10 -42.19
N ALA A 83 -8.02 -6.40 -42.43
CA ALA A 83 -7.03 -7.22 -41.73
C ALA A 83 -5.61 -6.69 -41.96
N ALA A 84 -5.27 -6.32 -43.20
CA ALA A 84 -3.98 -5.73 -43.54
C ALA A 84 -3.76 -4.37 -42.84
N ALA A 85 -4.77 -3.51 -42.78
CA ALA A 85 -4.69 -2.24 -42.07
C ALA A 85 -4.48 -2.44 -40.55
N ILE A 86 -5.20 -3.39 -39.94
CA ILE A 86 -4.99 -3.78 -38.53
C ILE A 86 -3.57 -4.27 -38.29
N MET A 87 -3.05 -5.14 -39.16
CA MET A 87 -1.68 -5.66 -39.04
C MET A 87 -0.61 -4.58 -39.21
N GLN A 88 -0.93 -3.47 -39.88
CA GLN A 88 -0.06 -2.29 -40.01
C GLN A 88 -0.20 -1.30 -38.85
N GLY A 89 -1.10 -1.57 -37.89
CA GLY A 89 -1.40 -0.69 -36.75
C GLY A 89 -2.35 0.47 -37.06
N ASP A 90 -2.92 0.53 -38.27
CA ASP A 90 -3.80 1.61 -38.71
C ASP A 90 -5.28 1.23 -38.45
N LEU A 91 -5.69 1.37 -37.19
CA LEU A 91 -7.03 1.00 -36.72
C LEU A 91 -8.13 1.93 -37.26
N GLU A 92 -7.81 3.20 -37.51
CA GLU A 92 -8.73 4.16 -38.11
C GLU A 92 -9.04 3.78 -39.56
N LYS A 93 -8.01 3.50 -40.36
CA LYS A 93 -8.18 3.02 -41.73
C LYS A 93 -8.94 1.70 -41.79
N ALA A 94 -8.66 0.78 -40.87
CA ALA A 94 -9.43 -0.45 -40.76
C ALA A 94 -10.92 -0.18 -40.50
N ALA A 95 -11.26 0.80 -39.65
CA ALA A 95 -12.64 1.19 -39.38
C ALA A 95 -13.32 1.81 -40.61
N VAL A 96 -12.61 2.65 -41.38
CA VAL A 96 -13.13 3.23 -42.63
C VAL A 96 -13.40 2.14 -43.68
N ILE A 97 -12.46 1.21 -43.86
CA ILE A 97 -12.62 0.08 -44.79
C ILE A 97 -13.84 -0.76 -44.39
N MET A 98 -13.97 -1.14 -43.12
CA MET A 98 -15.08 -1.97 -42.65
C MET A 98 -16.43 -1.21 -42.63
N GLY A 99 -16.41 0.12 -42.61
CA GLY A 99 -17.58 0.99 -42.72
C GLY A 99 -18.20 1.00 -44.12
N GLY A 100 -17.46 0.59 -45.15
CA GLY A 100 -17.90 0.60 -46.55
C GLY A 100 -17.66 1.94 -47.27
N ASP A 101 -16.87 2.85 -46.67
CA ASP A 101 -16.52 4.15 -47.24
C ASP A 101 -15.22 4.13 -48.06
N ALA A 102 -14.65 2.94 -48.31
CA ALA A 102 -13.46 2.75 -49.13
C ALA A 102 -13.80 2.08 -50.46
N ASP A 103 -13.35 2.67 -51.57
CA ASP A 103 -13.38 2.02 -52.90
C ASP A 103 -12.32 0.92 -52.92
N VAL A 104 -12.75 -0.34 -52.84
CA VAL A 104 -11.86 -1.51 -52.91
C VAL A 104 -12.24 -2.34 -54.14
N GLU A 105 -11.25 -2.71 -54.95
CA GLU A 105 -11.47 -3.58 -56.11
C GLU A 105 -12.02 -4.95 -55.64
N ALA A 106 -13.11 -5.40 -56.27
CA ALA A 106 -13.70 -6.70 -56.00
C ALA A 106 -12.74 -7.79 -56.47
N LEU A 107 -12.52 -8.80 -55.62
CA LEU A 107 -11.73 -9.98 -56.01
C LEU A 107 -12.46 -10.76 -57.10
N ASP A 108 -11.70 -11.27 -58.07
CA ASP A 108 -12.20 -12.24 -59.04
C ASP A 108 -12.79 -13.45 -58.28
N ALA A 109 -13.92 -13.98 -58.76
CA ALA A 109 -14.73 -15.02 -58.11
C ALA A 109 -14.02 -16.37 -57.87
N THR A 110 -12.71 -16.45 -58.10
CA THR A 110 -11.83 -17.61 -57.97
C THR A 110 -10.90 -17.59 -56.76
N SER A 111 -10.82 -16.48 -56.01
CA SER A 111 -10.04 -16.46 -54.76
C SER A 111 -10.76 -17.24 -53.65
N ALA A 112 -10.00 -17.68 -52.65
CA ALA A 112 -10.46 -18.47 -51.51
C ALA A 112 -11.84 -18.04 -50.97
N GLY A 113 -12.63 -19.02 -50.52
CA GLY A 113 -14.02 -18.75 -50.18
C GLY A 113 -14.11 -17.83 -48.96
N ALA A 114 -14.93 -16.77 -49.04
CA ALA A 114 -15.17 -15.68 -48.07
C ALA A 114 -14.96 -15.99 -46.57
N LYS A 115 -15.17 -17.25 -46.16
CA LYS A 115 -14.89 -17.76 -44.83
C LYS A 115 -13.41 -17.63 -44.43
N GLU A 116 -12.45 -17.97 -45.30
CA GLU A 116 -11.01 -17.90 -44.98
C GLU A 116 -10.54 -16.44 -44.77
N GLU A 117 -11.08 -15.50 -45.53
CA GLU A 117 -10.78 -14.08 -45.42
C GLU A 117 -11.35 -13.47 -44.13
N PHE A 118 -12.57 -13.85 -43.77
CA PHE A 118 -13.15 -13.47 -42.48
C PHE A 118 -12.40 -14.10 -41.32
N ASP A 119 -11.89 -15.33 -41.45
CA ASP A 119 -11.04 -15.95 -40.45
C ASP A 119 -9.73 -15.17 -40.26
N GLY A 120 -9.14 -14.64 -41.35
CA GLY A 120 -7.99 -13.72 -41.31
C GLY A 120 -8.27 -12.40 -40.58
N LEU A 121 -9.42 -11.78 -40.83
CA LEU A 121 -9.86 -10.58 -40.10
C LEU A 121 -10.12 -10.87 -38.62
N ILE A 122 -10.72 -12.01 -38.30
CA ILE A 122 -10.92 -12.46 -36.92
C ILE A 122 -9.57 -12.65 -36.21
N ALA A 123 -8.59 -13.25 -36.89
CA ALA A 123 -7.24 -13.41 -36.35
C ALA A 123 -6.56 -12.06 -36.09
N ALA A 124 -6.64 -11.12 -37.03
CA ALA A 124 -6.10 -9.76 -36.84
C ALA A 124 -6.75 -9.05 -35.65
N MET A 125 -8.07 -9.17 -35.50
CA MET A 125 -8.79 -8.59 -34.37
C MET A 125 -8.49 -9.25 -33.02
N ARG A 126 -8.20 -10.56 -33.00
CA ARG A 126 -7.68 -11.23 -31.79
C ARG A 126 -6.35 -10.62 -31.36
N GLY A 127 -5.46 -10.33 -32.31
CA GLY A 127 -4.19 -9.64 -32.02
C GLY A 127 -4.36 -8.28 -31.33
N ILE A 128 -5.41 -7.50 -31.67
CA ILE A 128 -5.75 -6.27 -30.94
C ILE A 128 -6.19 -6.60 -29.50
N GLY A 129 -6.94 -7.67 -29.32
CA GLY A 129 -7.32 -8.17 -27.99
C GLY A 129 -6.10 -8.48 -27.13
N ASP A 130 -5.11 -9.19 -27.69
CA ASP A 130 -3.85 -9.54 -27.04
C ASP A 130 -3.02 -8.30 -26.70
N GLN A 131 -3.01 -7.28 -27.56
CA GLN A 131 -2.37 -5.98 -27.28
C GLN A 131 -3.01 -5.25 -26.10
N VAL A 132 -4.35 -5.25 -26.00
CA VAL A 132 -5.08 -4.66 -24.87
C VAL A 132 -4.74 -5.40 -23.58
N GLU A 133 -4.72 -6.74 -23.61
CA GLU A 133 -4.38 -7.56 -22.44
C GLU A 133 -2.92 -7.31 -21.98
N THR A 134 -1.98 -7.28 -22.93
CA THR A 134 -0.58 -6.95 -22.67
C THR A 134 -0.44 -5.56 -22.05
N GLY A 135 -1.14 -4.56 -22.62
CA GLY A 135 -1.11 -3.19 -22.11
C GLY A 135 -1.67 -3.07 -20.69
N PHE A 136 -2.74 -3.79 -20.34
CA PHE A 136 -3.21 -3.85 -18.96
C PHE A 136 -2.22 -4.58 -18.03
N GLY A 137 -1.45 -5.54 -18.53
CA GLY A 137 -0.33 -6.15 -17.80
C GLY A 137 0.75 -5.11 -17.47
N GLU A 138 1.22 -4.36 -18.46
CA GLU A 138 2.21 -3.29 -18.28
C GLU A 138 1.72 -2.21 -17.29
N ILE A 139 0.44 -1.82 -17.37
CA ILE A 139 -0.15 -0.85 -16.42
C ILE A 139 -0.07 -1.38 -14.99
N LYS A 140 -0.40 -2.66 -14.75
CA LYS A 140 -0.32 -3.27 -13.41
C LYS A 140 1.09 -3.28 -12.86
N GLU A 141 2.09 -3.55 -13.71
CA GLU A 141 3.50 -3.50 -13.30
C GLU A 141 3.92 -2.08 -12.89
N ILE A 142 3.54 -1.07 -13.68
CA ILE A 142 3.81 0.34 -13.37
C ILE A 142 3.08 0.75 -12.08
N GLU A 143 1.82 0.33 -11.88
CA GLU A 143 1.06 0.60 -10.65
C GLU A 143 1.71 -0.02 -9.42
N ALA A 144 2.19 -1.26 -9.52
CA ALA A 144 2.88 -1.92 -8.43
C ALA A 144 4.19 -1.19 -8.06
N GLU A 145 4.98 -0.77 -9.06
CA GLU A 145 6.20 0.00 -8.81
C GLU A 145 5.88 1.38 -8.21
N LEU A 146 4.87 2.08 -8.73
CA LEU A 146 4.41 3.36 -8.20
C LEU A 146 3.98 3.23 -6.74
N GLN A 147 3.19 2.21 -6.43
CA GLN A 147 2.70 1.95 -5.07
C GLN A 147 3.84 1.65 -4.10
N GLU A 148 4.82 0.85 -4.52
CA GLU A 148 6.01 0.57 -3.71
C GLU A 148 6.77 1.86 -3.38
N GLU A 149 7.01 2.73 -4.37
CA GLU A 149 7.67 4.02 -4.13
C GLU A 149 6.85 4.92 -3.20
N MET A 150 5.52 4.93 -3.33
CA MET A 150 4.62 5.69 -2.47
C MET A 150 4.61 5.20 -1.02
N TYR A 151 4.78 3.90 -0.78
CA TYR A 151 4.86 3.35 0.58
C TYR A 151 6.08 3.82 1.37
N TRP A 152 7.16 4.19 0.69
CA TRP A 152 8.37 4.70 1.32
C TRP A 152 8.31 6.19 1.68
N LEU A 153 7.27 6.91 1.24
CA LEU A 153 7.13 8.32 1.58
C LEU A 153 6.60 8.49 3.02
N PRO A 154 7.30 9.22 3.90
CA PRO A 154 6.77 9.59 5.20
C PRO A 154 5.65 10.64 5.04
N ASN A 155 4.87 10.84 6.10
CA ASN A 155 3.92 11.94 6.15
C ASN A 155 4.66 13.29 6.19
N LEU A 156 4.03 14.34 5.67
CA LEU A 156 4.59 15.69 5.70
C LEU A 156 4.54 16.26 7.13
N PRO A 157 5.63 16.86 7.63
CA PRO A 157 5.61 17.50 8.93
C PRO A 157 4.68 18.72 8.92
N HIS A 158 3.93 18.92 10.00
CA HIS A 158 3.18 20.15 10.20
C HIS A 158 4.14 21.35 10.31
N GLU A 159 3.71 22.55 9.90
CA GLU A 159 4.54 23.76 9.89
C GLU A 159 5.10 24.16 11.27
N SER A 160 4.43 23.72 12.34
CA SER A 160 4.86 23.96 13.72
C SER A 160 5.99 23.02 14.18
N VAL A 161 6.34 22.00 13.40
CA VAL A 161 7.39 21.03 13.76
C VAL A 161 8.76 21.67 13.51
N PRO A 162 9.62 21.78 14.54
CA PRO A 162 10.97 22.30 14.37
C PRO A 162 11.80 21.42 13.43
N VAL A 163 12.55 22.06 12.52
CA VAL A 163 13.51 21.36 11.67
C VAL A 163 14.80 21.17 12.45
N ALA A 164 15.18 19.93 12.70
CA ALA A 164 16.40 19.59 13.43
C ALA A 164 16.96 18.23 13.02
N MET A 165 18.25 18.01 13.27
CA MET A 165 18.96 16.78 12.90
C MET A 165 18.80 15.64 13.91
N SER A 166 18.36 15.94 15.14
CA SER A 166 18.43 14.98 16.24
C SER A 166 17.51 15.35 17.43
N GLU A 167 17.37 14.40 18.36
CA GLU A 167 16.46 14.49 19.51
C GLU A 167 16.83 15.61 20.51
N GLU A 168 18.07 16.09 20.49
CA GLU A 168 18.58 17.16 21.36
C GLU A 168 17.92 18.52 21.09
N ALA A 169 17.33 18.71 19.91
CA ALA A 169 16.60 19.92 19.56
C ALA A 169 15.11 19.86 19.91
N ASN A 170 14.64 18.77 20.53
CA ASN A 170 13.25 18.67 20.97
C ASN A 170 12.93 19.77 21.99
N VAL A 171 11.82 20.46 21.77
CA VAL A 171 11.31 21.47 22.70
C VAL A 171 10.62 20.76 23.85
N ALA A 172 11.28 20.71 25.01
CA ALA A 172 10.72 20.10 26.21
C ALA A 172 9.58 20.96 26.77
N TRP A 173 8.48 20.30 27.16
CA TRP A 173 7.44 20.94 27.96
C TRP A 173 7.86 20.98 29.44
N GLU A 174 7.26 21.89 30.20
CA GLU A 174 7.54 22.00 31.63
C GLU A 174 7.11 20.71 32.34
N PRO A 175 8.00 20.04 33.12
CA PRO A 175 7.64 18.82 33.82
C PRO A 175 6.50 19.06 34.82
N GLU A 176 5.53 18.14 34.85
CA GLU A 176 4.49 18.17 35.87
C GLU A 176 5.01 17.57 37.19
N GLY A 177 4.83 18.30 38.29
CA GLY A 177 5.25 17.88 39.62
C GLY A 177 6.73 18.20 39.92
N THR A 178 7.18 17.74 41.09
CA THR A 178 8.56 17.96 41.56
C THR A 178 9.37 16.67 41.43
N MET A 179 10.54 16.74 40.79
CA MET A 179 11.47 15.62 40.77
C MET A 179 11.86 15.26 42.21
N ARG A 180 11.73 13.98 42.56
CA ARG A 180 11.98 13.53 43.93
C ARG A 180 13.47 13.62 44.26
N GLU A 181 13.79 14.31 45.34
CA GLU A 181 15.11 14.25 45.97
C GLU A 181 15.19 13.02 46.89
N PHE A 182 16.32 12.33 46.84
CA PHE A 182 16.59 11.17 47.67
C PHE A 182 17.76 11.48 48.59
N ASP A 183 17.63 11.09 49.86
CA ASP A 183 18.69 11.09 50.87
C ASP A 183 19.54 9.80 50.84
N PHE A 184 19.33 8.95 49.83
CA PHE A 184 20.05 7.72 49.54
C PHE A 184 20.26 7.55 48.04
N GLU A 185 21.21 6.69 47.65
CA GLU A 185 21.44 6.35 46.23
C GLU A 185 20.26 5.53 45.68
N PRO A 186 19.47 6.07 44.74
CA PRO A 186 18.31 5.35 44.22
C PRO A 186 18.75 4.12 43.43
N LYS A 187 18.17 2.97 43.76
CA LYS A 187 18.40 1.73 43.01
C LYS A 187 17.63 1.76 41.69
N ALA A 188 18.19 1.14 40.66
CA ALA A 188 17.51 0.95 39.40
C ALA A 188 16.38 -0.08 39.52
N HIS A 189 15.39 -0.01 38.61
CA HIS A 189 14.21 -0.87 38.67
C HIS A 189 14.52 -2.37 38.50
N TRP A 190 15.60 -2.72 37.80
CA TRP A 190 16.03 -4.11 37.65
C TRP A 190 16.60 -4.69 38.95
N ASP A 191 17.25 -3.87 39.77
CA ASP A 191 17.77 -4.29 41.08
C ASP A 191 16.63 -4.41 42.09
N ILE A 192 15.79 -3.37 42.19
CA ILE A 192 14.61 -3.36 43.07
C ILE A 192 13.66 -4.51 42.75
N GLY A 193 13.34 -4.71 41.47
CA GLY A 193 12.41 -5.75 41.04
C GLY A 193 12.88 -7.17 41.37
N THR A 194 14.20 -7.40 41.29
CA THR A 194 14.80 -8.69 41.63
C THR A 194 14.87 -8.89 43.15
N GLU A 195 15.30 -7.88 43.91
CA GLU A 195 15.35 -7.93 45.38
C GLU A 195 13.99 -8.19 46.02
N LEU A 196 12.92 -7.63 45.44
CA LEU A 196 11.54 -7.85 45.88
C LEU A 196 10.95 -9.19 45.40
N GLY A 197 11.66 -9.94 44.54
CA GLY A 197 11.17 -11.19 43.94
C GLY A 197 9.98 -11.00 43.00
N ILE A 198 9.81 -9.81 42.43
CA ILE A 198 8.68 -9.47 41.53
C ILE A 198 9.08 -9.47 40.05
N ILE A 199 10.37 -9.41 39.74
CA ILE A 199 10.93 -9.60 38.39
C ILE A 199 11.96 -10.73 38.44
N ASP A 200 11.82 -11.69 37.54
CA ASP A 200 12.73 -12.81 37.38
C ASP A 200 13.27 -12.86 35.94
N PHE A 201 14.47 -12.31 35.77
CA PHE A 201 15.19 -12.30 34.51
C PHE A 201 15.82 -13.66 34.18
N GLU A 202 16.30 -14.40 35.18
CA GLU A 202 16.99 -15.68 34.96
C GLU A 202 16.03 -16.70 34.32
N ARG A 203 14.82 -16.84 34.88
CA ARG A 203 13.80 -17.72 34.32
C ARG A 203 13.23 -17.17 33.01
N GLY A 204 13.10 -15.86 32.85
CA GLY A 204 12.71 -15.25 31.58
C GLY A 204 13.67 -15.59 30.45
N VAL A 205 14.97 -15.40 30.69
CA VAL A 205 16.04 -15.73 29.73
C VAL A 205 16.09 -17.24 29.44
N LYS A 206 15.94 -18.06 30.47
CA LYS A 206 15.90 -19.52 30.32
C LYS A 206 14.75 -19.99 29.41
N LEU A 207 13.60 -19.32 29.44
CA LEU A 207 12.43 -19.71 28.67
C LEU A 207 12.45 -19.19 27.23
N ALA A 208 12.82 -17.93 27.02
CA ALA A 208 12.59 -17.24 25.75
C ALA A 208 13.82 -16.47 25.23
N GLY A 209 14.95 -16.50 25.93
CA GLY A 209 16.17 -15.79 25.56
C GLY A 209 16.26 -14.37 26.13
N SER A 210 17.28 -13.62 25.70
CA SER A 210 17.51 -12.26 26.20
C SER A 210 16.30 -11.34 25.97
N ARG A 211 16.16 -10.31 26.81
CA ARG A 211 15.05 -9.32 26.78
C ARG A 211 13.65 -9.86 27.12
N PHE A 212 13.57 -11.09 27.62
CA PHE A 212 12.38 -11.62 28.30
C PHE A 212 12.56 -11.67 29.81
N TYR A 213 11.45 -11.59 30.53
CA TYR A 213 11.39 -11.56 31.98
C TYR A 213 10.07 -12.19 32.46
N ILE A 214 10.05 -12.65 33.71
CA ILE A 214 8.81 -13.08 34.37
C ILE A 214 8.46 -12.03 35.43
N LEU A 215 7.20 -11.58 35.44
CA LEU A 215 6.65 -10.85 36.58
C LEU A 215 5.98 -11.85 37.54
N ALA A 216 6.27 -11.74 38.83
CA ALA A 216 5.76 -12.65 39.86
C ALA A 216 5.06 -11.89 41.00
N GLY A 217 4.08 -12.55 41.62
CA GLY A 217 3.36 -12.02 42.79
C GLY A 217 2.84 -10.59 42.58
N TRP A 218 3.33 -9.66 43.39
CA TRP A 218 2.94 -8.26 43.33
C TRP A 218 3.34 -7.55 42.02
N GLY A 219 4.41 -7.97 41.34
CA GLY A 219 4.79 -7.42 40.04
C GLY A 219 3.75 -7.71 38.97
N ALA A 220 3.31 -8.96 38.87
CA ALA A 220 2.25 -9.36 37.94
C ALA A 220 0.90 -8.69 38.28
N ARG A 221 0.59 -8.56 39.57
CA ARG A 221 -0.62 -7.86 40.01
C ARG A 221 -0.58 -6.37 39.69
N LEU A 222 0.56 -5.71 39.88
CA LEU A 222 0.75 -4.29 39.56
C LEU A 222 0.59 -4.05 38.06
N GLN A 223 1.19 -4.90 37.22
CA GLN A 223 1.06 -4.80 35.77
C GLN A 223 -0.42 -4.85 35.33
N ARG A 224 -1.20 -5.81 35.83
CA ARG A 224 -2.64 -5.88 35.54
C ARG A 224 -3.42 -4.69 36.11
N ALA A 225 -3.05 -4.21 37.29
CA ALA A 225 -3.68 -3.04 37.90
C ALA A 225 -3.47 -1.77 37.06
N LEU A 226 -2.26 -1.57 36.52
CA LEU A 226 -1.96 -0.46 35.60
C LEU A 226 -2.76 -0.55 34.31
N ILE A 227 -2.87 -1.75 33.73
CA ILE A 227 -3.70 -1.97 32.53
C ILE A 227 -5.14 -1.52 32.79
N ASN A 228 -5.76 -2.03 33.86
CA ASN A 228 -7.14 -1.69 34.19
C ASN A 228 -7.29 -0.20 34.49
N LEU A 229 -6.36 0.38 35.26
CA LEU A 229 -6.37 1.82 35.57
C LEU A 229 -6.42 2.67 34.29
N TYR A 230 -5.54 2.40 33.32
CA TYR A 230 -5.51 3.20 32.10
C TYR A 230 -6.71 2.97 31.18
N LEU A 231 -7.26 1.75 31.15
CA LEU A 231 -8.49 1.45 30.41
C LEU A 231 -9.68 2.19 31.02
N ASP A 232 -9.85 2.12 32.34
CA ASP A 232 -10.91 2.82 33.07
C ASP A 232 -10.80 4.35 32.88
N MET A 233 -9.60 4.91 33.02
CA MET A 233 -9.33 6.33 32.79
C MET A 233 -9.66 6.79 31.36
N ALA A 234 -9.42 5.94 30.35
CA ALA A 234 -9.76 6.25 28.97
C ALA A 234 -11.28 6.18 28.74
N GLN A 235 -11.95 5.19 29.33
CA GLN A 235 -13.41 5.07 29.28
C GLN A 235 -14.12 6.26 29.94
N GLU A 236 -13.61 6.75 31.07
CA GLU A 236 -14.11 7.98 31.70
C GLU A 236 -13.99 9.22 30.79
N LYS A 237 -13.06 9.19 29.82
CA LYS A 237 -12.87 10.23 28.80
C LYS A 237 -13.66 9.97 27.51
N GLY A 238 -14.53 8.95 27.49
CA GLY A 238 -15.39 8.64 26.34
C GLY A 238 -14.77 7.71 25.29
N PHE A 239 -13.62 7.08 25.58
CA PHE A 239 -13.03 6.10 24.67
C PHE A 239 -13.79 4.78 24.73
N THR A 240 -14.09 4.22 23.57
CA THR A 240 -14.63 2.86 23.46
C THR A 240 -13.50 1.86 23.66
N GLN A 241 -13.65 0.99 24.66
CA GLN A 241 -12.70 -0.07 24.91
C GLN A 241 -12.85 -1.20 23.88
N LEU A 242 -11.74 -1.58 23.25
CA LEU A 242 -11.67 -2.64 22.25
C LEU A 242 -10.84 -3.82 22.76
N TYR A 243 -11.24 -5.00 22.31
CA TYR A 243 -10.42 -6.21 22.32
C TYR A 243 -10.14 -6.59 20.86
N VAL A 244 -8.89 -6.47 20.43
CA VAL A 244 -8.48 -6.66 19.03
C VAL A 244 -7.65 -7.94 18.86
N PRO A 245 -7.63 -8.55 17.66
CA PRO A 245 -6.69 -9.64 17.36
C PRO A 245 -5.24 -9.20 17.59
N HIS A 246 -4.39 -10.09 18.12
CA HIS A 246 -2.95 -9.81 18.30
C HIS A 246 -2.09 -10.20 17.09
N MET A 247 -2.72 -10.74 16.05
CA MET A 247 -2.10 -11.15 14.80
C MET A 247 -2.90 -10.55 13.65
N VAL A 248 -2.20 -10.08 12.63
CA VAL A 248 -2.78 -9.39 11.46
C VAL A 248 -2.05 -9.81 10.18
N HIS A 249 -2.68 -9.60 9.02
CA HIS A 249 -2.01 -9.74 7.72
C HIS A 249 -1.19 -8.48 7.38
N ALA A 250 -0.33 -8.59 6.37
CA ALA A 250 0.59 -7.52 5.96
C ALA A 250 -0.13 -6.20 5.63
N ASP A 251 -1.33 -6.26 5.03
CA ASP A 251 -2.09 -5.08 4.61
C ASP A 251 -2.35 -4.11 5.78
N ALA A 252 -2.62 -4.62 6.98
CA ALA A 252 -2.81 -3.78 8.17
C ALA A 252 -1.53 -3.02 8.56
N LEU A 253 -0.36 -3.63 8.34
CA LEU A 253 0.93 -3.00 8.62
C LEU A 253 1.29 -1.94 7.57
N TYR A 254 0.89 -2.12 6.30
CA TYR A 254 0.96 -1.06 5.30
C TYR A 254 -0.01 0.09 5.63
N GLY A 255 -1.27 -0.21 5.97
CA GLY A 255 -2.29 0.79 6.29
C GLY A 255 -1.95 1.66 7.51
N SER A 256 -1.22 1.09 8.48
CA SER A 256 -0.74 1.82 9.67
C SER A 256 0.65 2.46 9.50
N GLY A 257 1.25 2.39 8.31
CA GLY A 257 2.58 2.96 8.03
C GLY A 257 3.75 2.23 8.72
N GLN A 258 3.52 1.02 9.24
CA GLN A 258 4.58 0.17 9.78
C GLN A 258 5.42 -0.41 8.65
N PHE A 259 4.78 -0.92 7.61
CA PHE A 259 5.45 -1.47 6.44
C PHE A 259 5.60 -0.42 5.34
N PRO A 260 6.68 -0.48 4.55
CA PRO A 260 7.77 -1.47 4.59
C PRO A 260 8.89 -1.18 5.62
N LYS A 261 8.97 0.06 6.14
CA LYS A 261 10.08 0.56 6.96
C LYS A 261 10.46 -0.33 8.16
N PHE A 262 9.47 -0.89 8.85
CA PHE A 262 9.66 -1.65 10.08
C PHE A 262 9.50 -3.17 9.92
N GLN A 263 9.43 -3.68 8.68
CA GLN A 263 9.21 -5.11 8.39
C GLN A 263 10.20 -6.03 9.09
N ASP A 264 11.46 -5.62 9.18
CA ASP A 264 12.51 -6.37 9.88
C ASP A 264 12.37 -6.43 11.40
N THR A 265 11.52 -5.57 11.97
CA THR A 265 11.32 -5.40 13.41
C THR A 265 10.06 -6.07 13.94
N VAL A 266 9.16 -6.52 13.05
CA VAL A 266 7.91 -7.20 13.41
C VAL A 266 8.11 -8.72 13.39
N TYR A 267 7.49 -9.44 14.33
CA TYR A 267 7.50 -10.91 14.32
C TYR A 267 6.51 -11.43 13.28
N TYR A 268 6.91 -12.48 12.54
CA TYR A 268 6.19 -13.06 11.43
C TYR A 268 6.11 -14.58 11.60
N ASP A 269 4.92 -15.15 11.42
CA ASP A 269 4.69 -16.59 11.28
C ASP A 269 4.79 -16.98 9.80
N GLU A 270 5.89 -17.64 9.45
CA GLU A 270 6.19 -18.07 8.07
C GLU A 270 5.21 -19.12 7.52
N ARG A 271 4.50 -19.85 8.38
CA ARG A 271 3.62 -20.94 7.93
C ARG A 271 2.22 -20.46 7.60
N GLU A 272 1.72 -19.53 8.41
CA GLU A 272 0.33 -19.09 8.37
C GLU A 272 0.17 -17.65 7.83
N ASP A 273 1.27 -17.00 7.47
CA ASP A 273 1.31 -15.64 6.91
C ASP A 273 0.66 -14.58 7.83
N TYR A 274 1.01 -14.64 9.11
CA TYR A 274 0.55 -13.70 10.13
C TYR A 274 1.70 -12.91 10.74
N TYR A 275 1.43 -11.65 11.04
CA TYR A 275 2.33 -10.77 11.77
C TYR A 275 1.78 -10.48 13.17
N PHE A 276 2.65 -10.52 14.16
CA PHE A 276 2.30 -10.17 15.54
C PHE A 276 2.29 -8.66 15.73
N LEU A 277 1.31 -8.13 16.45
CA LEU A 277 1.16 -6.69 16.66
C LEU A 277 2.38 -6.07 17.36
N PRO A 278 3.05 -5.06 16.77
CA PRO A 278 4.06 -4.25 17.48
C PRO A 278 3.44 -3.15 18.36
N THR A 279 2.13 -2.91 18.20
CA THR A 279 1.28 -1.97 18.93
C THR A 279 -0.19 -2.25 18.61
N ALA A 280 -1.13 -1.95 19.52
CA ALA A 280 -2.56 -2.03 19.27
C ALA A 280 -3.03 -1.13 18.12
N GLU A 281 -2.32 -0.01 17.89
CA GLU A 281 -2.60 0.97 16.85
C GLU A 281 -2.76 0.32 15.46
N VAL A 282 -1.96 -0.69 15.12
CA VAL A 282 -2.06 -1.38 13.82
C VAL A 282 -3.45 -2.01 13.64
N ALA A 283 -4.00 -2.65 14.68
CA ALA A 283 -5.34 -3.22 14.59
C ALA A 283 -6.44 -2.15 14.66
N ILE A 284 -6.28 -1.14 15.53
CA ILE A 284 -7.28 -0.07 15.69
C ILE A 284 -7.40 0.76 14.41
N ALA A 285 -6.28 1.16 13.82
CA ALA A 285 -6.27 2.01 12.62
C ALA A 285 -6.87 1.32 11.39
N ASN A 286 -6.76 -0.01 11.31
CA ASN A 286 -7.27 -0.80 10.19
C ASN A 286 -8.64 -1.44 10.45
N MET A 287 -9.22 -1.26 11.64
CA MET A 287 -10.55 -1.78 11.96
C MET A 287 -11.62 -1.24 11.00
N HIS A 288 -11.39 -0.04 10.47
CA HIS A 288 -12.28 0.66 9.54
C HIS A 288 -11.72 0.73 8.12
N ALA A 289 -10.83 -0.19 7.75
CA ALA A 289 -10.35 -0.29 6.38
C ALA A 289 -11.55 -0.52 5.43
N ASP A 290 -11.53 0.17 4.29
CA ASP A 290 -12.60 0.13 3.28
C ASP A 290 -13.99 0.57 3.75
N GLU A 291 -14.07 1.32 4.87
CA GLU A 291 -15.32 1.91 5.37
C GLU A 291 -15.45 3.40 4.98
N ILE A 292 -16.69 3.86 4.80
CA ILE A 292 -17.04 5.27 4.61
C ILE A 292 -17.86 5.71 5.82
N PHE A 293 -17.45 6.81 6.45
CA PHE A 293 -18.14 7.37 7.61
C PHE A 293 -19.08 8.49 7.22
N ASP A 294 -20.18 8.58 7.98
CA ASP A 294 -20.97 9.80 8.07
C ASP A 294 -20.29 10.77 9.05
N GLU A 295 -20.34 12.08 8.77
CA GLU A 295 -19.65 13.10 9.57
C GLU A 295 -20.11 13.08 11.04
N GLU A 296 -21.38 12.77 11.29
CA GLU A 296 -21.98 12.70 12.63
C GLU A 296 -21.40 11.57 13.50
N GLN A 297 -20.71 10.59 12.91
CA GLN A 297 -20.04 9.53 13.65
C GLN A 297 -18.70 9.99 14.24
N LEU A 298 -18.14 11.10 13.76
CA LEU A 298 -16.83 11.60 14.15
C LEU A 298 -16.93 12.63 15.29
N PRO A 299 -15.93 12.69 16.19
CA PRO A 299 -14.73 11.86 16.26
C PRO A 299 -14.97 10.49 16.92
N LEU A 300 -14.24 9.48 16.44
CA LEU A 300 -14.20 8.14 17.05
C LEU A 300 -13.00 8.02 18.00
N TYR A 301 -13.25 7.52 19.21
CA TYR A 301 -12.23 7.35 20.24
C TYR A 301 -12.15 5.89 20.69
N TYR A 302 -10.98 5.29 20.56
CA TYR A 302 -10.74 3.88 20.87
C TYR A 302 -9.56 3.67 21.80
N VAL A 303 -9.70 2.74 22.74
CA VAL A 303 -8.62 2.30 23.63
C VAL A 303 -8.55 0.79 23.64
N ALA A 304 -7.35 0.21 23.58
CA ALA A 304 -7.16 -1.23 23.72
C ALA A 304 -5.88 -1.52 24.50
N HIS A 305 -5.86 -2.68 25.15
CA HIS A 305 -4.64 -3.26 25.67
C HIS A 305 -4.29 -4.51 24.86
N THR A 306 -3.08 -4.55 24.33
CA THR A 306 -2.49 -5.71 23.66
C THR A 306 -1.07 -5.94 24.18
N PRO A 307 -0.59 -7.19 24.28
CA PRO A 307 0.84 -7.44 24.28
C PRO A 307 1.45 -6.92 22.96
N CYS A 308 2.65 -6.35 23.02
CA CYS A 308 3.30 -5.72 21.87
C CYS A 308 4.61 -6.44 21.54
N TYR A 309 4.74 -6.97 20.32
CA TYR A 309 5.86 -7.81 19.94
C TYR A 309 6.85 -7.09 19.02
N ARG A 310 8.12 -6.99 19.41
CA ARG A 310 9.16 -6.28 18.63
C ARG A 310 10.48 -7.05 18.63
N ARG A 311 11.10 -7.25 17.46
CA ARG A 311 12.37 -7.97 17.31
C ARG A 311 13.59 -7.17 17.74
N GLU A 312 13.46 -5.85 17.86
CA GLU A 312 14.49 -4.95 18.40
C GLU A 312 15.92 -5.16 17.83
N LYS A 313 16.02 -5.44 16.52
CA LYS A 313 17.29 -5.75 15.83
C LYS A 313 18.31 -4.60 15.86
N THR A 314 17.87 -3.35 16.00
CA THR A 314 18.70 -2.16 15.78
C THR A 314 19.34 -1.57 17.05
N SER A 315 19.03 -2.14 18.23
CA SER A 315 19.39 -1.55 19.53
C SER A 315 20.52 -2.30 20.26
N ALA A 316 21.58 -2.69 19.54
CA ALA A 316 22.75 -3.34 20.13
C ALA A 316 23.46 -2.38 21.11
N GLY A 317 23.17 -2.52 22.42
CA GLY A 317 23.94 -1.91 23.51
C GLY A 317 23.25 -0.79 24.32
N ARG A 318 22.16 -0.17 23.85
CA ARG A 318 21.44 0.90 24.58
C ARG A 318 20.24 0.31 25.35
N ASP A 319 20.07 0.70 26.62
CA ASP A 319 18.97 0.26 27.51
C ASP A 319 18.79 -1.28 27.62
N THR A 320 19.89 -2.03 27.71
CA THR A 320 19.88 -3.51 27.66
C THR A 320 19.48 -4.19 28.97
N ARG A 321 19.33 -3.45 30.08
CA ARG A 321 19.01 -3.99 31.41
C ARG A 321 17.60 -3.61 31.84
N GLY A 322 16.93 -4.55 32.51
CA GLY A 322 15.58 -4.38 33.02
C GLY A 322 14.50 -4.61 31.97
N ILE A 323 13.34 -3.98 32.17
CA ILE A 323 12.13 -4.17 31.35
C ILE A 323 11.75 -2.94 30.51
N LYS A 324 12.67 -1.98 30.32
CA LYS A 324 12.41 -0.76 29.52
C LYS A 324 12.34 -1.07 28.02
N ARG A 325 13.08 -2.08 27.57
CA ARG A 325 13.14 -2.54 26.18
C ARG A 325 13.10 -4.07 26.16
N GLY A 326 12.02 -4.61 25.64
CA GLY A 326 11.71 -6.04 25.61
C GLY A 326 11.23 -6.50 24.24
N HIS A 327 11.10 -7.82 24.08
CA HIS A 327 10.43 -8.41 22.92
C HIS A 327 8.90 -8.45 23.07
N GLN A 328 8.42 -8.34 24.31
CA GLN A 328 7.02 -8.32 24.73
C GLN A 328 6.82 -7.31 25.87
#